data_AF-A0A349Y3T0-F1
#
_entry.id   AF-A0A349Y3T0-F1
#
_cell.length_a   1.000
_cell.length_b   1.000
_cell.length_c   1.000
_cell.angle_alpha   90.00
_cell.angle_beta   90.00
_cell.angle_gamma   90.00
#
_symmetry.space_group_name_H-M   'P 1'
#
loop_
_entity.id
_entity.type
_entity.pdbx_description
1 polymer ?
#
loop_
_entity_poly.entity_id
_entity_poly.type
_entity_poly.pdbx_seq_one_letter_code
_entity_poly.pdbx_strand_id
1 'polypeptide(L)' 'MQCPVCKTQALQMSERQGIEIDYCPQCRGVWLDRGELDKIIERSAGAAA' A
#
# COMPACT_ATOMS: atom_id res chain seq x y z
N MET A 1 -8.82 8.34 0.55
CA MET A 1 -9.86 7.58 1.30
C MET A 1 -9.63 7.70 2.81
N GLN A 2 -10.66 7.57 3.66
CA GLN A 2 -10.44 7.51 5.13
C GLN A 2 -9.96 6.12 5.53
N CYS A 3 -9.00 6.06 6.45
CA CYS A 3 -8.49 4.80 6.97
C CYS A 3 -9.62 4.08 7.74
N PRO A 4 -10.00 2.84 7.40
CA PRO A 4 -11.08 2.12 8.08
C PRO A 4 -10.72 1.75 9.53
N VAL A 5 -9.42 1.70 9.86
CA VAL A 5 -8.93 1.40 11.22
C VAL A 5 -8.96 2.65 12.10
N CYS A 6 -8.40 3.76 11.62
CA CYS A 6 -8.32 5.00 12.42
C CYS A 6 -9.63 5.79 12.39
N LYS A 7 -10.38 5.69 11.29
CA LYS A 7 -11.61 6.44 10.94
C LYS A 7 -11.48 7.96 10.90
N THR A 8 -10.41 8.51 11.44
CA THR A 8 -10.12 9.94 11.54
C THR A 8 -9.05 10.39 10.55
N GLN A 9 -8.14 9.49 10.17
CA GLN A 9 -7.01 9.82 9.32
C GLN A 9 -7.31 9.55 7.84
N ALA A 10 -7.01 10.53 6.99
CA ALA A 10 -6.98 10.33 5.54
C ALA A 10 -5.75 9.50 5.15
N LEU A 11 -5.97 8.51 4.28
CA LEU A 11 -4.92 7.74 3.64
C LEU A 11 -4.12 8.64 2.71
N GLN A 12 -2.81 8.46 2.73
CA GLN A 12 -1.87 9.16 1.87
C GLN A 12 -1.46 8.25 0.73
N MET A 13 -1.55 8.78 -0.47
CA MET A 13 -1.13 8.11 -1.70
C MET A 13 0.39 8.25 -1.82
N SER A 14 1.06 7.13 -2.08
CA SER A 14 2.49 7.09 -2.35
C SER A 14 2.75 6.10 -3.48
N GLU A 15 3.72 6.39 -4.32
CA GLU A 15 4.20 5.43 -5.30
C GLU A 15 5.42 4.69 -4.74
N ARG A 16 5.43 3.36 -4.85
CA ARG A 16 6.61 2.54 -4.54
C ARG A 16 6.89 1.59 -5.69
N GLN A 17 8.07 1.76 -6.29
CA GLN A 17 8.51 0.94 -7.43
C GLN A 17 7.50 1.00 -8.59
N GLY A 18 6.85 2.13 -8.86
CA GLY A 18 5.82 2.23 -9.90
C GLY A 18 4.49 1.55 -9.56
N ILE A 19 4.22 1.29 -8.28
CA ILE A 19 2.96 0.77 -7.78
C ILE A 19 2.36 1.80 -6.85
N GLU A 20 1.12 2.19 -7.10
CA GLU A 20 0.41 3.15 -6.26
C GLU A 20 -0.05 2.45 -4.99
N ILE A 21 0.26 3.03 -3.83
CA ILE A 21 -0.11 2.48 -2.54
C ILE A 21 -0.75 3.57 -1.69
N ASP A 22 -1.86 3.22 -1.05
CA ASP A 22 -2.48 4.07 -0.04
C ASP A 22 -2.03 3.62 1.35
N TYR A 23 -1.36 4.50 2.10
CA TYR A 23 -0.92 4.18 3.46
C TYR A 23 -1.48 5.16 4.50
N CYS A 24 -1.71 4.66 5.71
CA CYS A 24 -2.11 5.51 6.83
C CYS A 24 -0.86 5.93 7.64
N PRO A 25 -0.57 7.23 7.80
CA PRO A 25 0.58 7.66 8.60
C PRO A 25 0.42 7.36 10.11
N GLN A 26 -0.82 7.16 10.58
CA GLN A 26 -1.11 6.97 12.01
C GLN A 26 -1.02 5.51 12.46
N CYS A 27 -1.59 4.57 11.70
CA CYS A 27 -1.55 3.14 12.03
C CYS A 27 -0.56 2.34 11.17
N ARG A 28 0.03 2.94 10.14
CA ARG A 28 0.93 2.30 9.16
C ARG A 28 0.29 1.15 8.38
N GLY A 29 -1.05 1.09 8.33
CA GLY A 29 -1.75 0.17 7.43
C GLY A 29 -1.53 0.56 5.98
N VAL A 30 -1.54 -0.43 5.09
CA VAL A 30 -1.39 -0.27 3.64
C VAL A 30 -2.61 -0.86 2.95
N TRP A 31 -3.16 -0.12 2.00
CA TRP A 31 -4.31 -0.48 1.18
C TRP A 31 -3.88 -0.44 -0.28
N LEU A 32 -4.25 -1.48 -1.00
CA LEU A 32 -3.85 -1.75 -2.39
C LEU A 32 -5.10 -2.11 -3.17
N ASP A 33 -5.17 -1.69 -4.42
CA ASP A 33 -6.26 -2.10 -5.29
C ASP A 33 -6.06 -3.54 -5.77
N ARG A 34 -7.19 -4.16 -6.13
CA ARG A 34 -7.21 -5.55 -6.61
C ARG A 34 -6.42 -5.64 -7.92
N GLY A 35 -5.29 -6.33 -7.91
CA GLY A 35 -4.36 -6.49 -9.05
C GLY A 35 -3.02 -5.77 -8.89
N GLU A 36 -2.90 -4.82 -7.96
CA GLU A 36 -1.61 -4.22 -7.60
C GLU A 36 -0.81 -5.12 -6.65
N LEU A 37 -1.52 -5.83 -5.77
CA LEU A 37 -0.92 -6.80 -4.85
C LEU A 37 -0.14 -7.90 -5.60
N ASP A 38 -0.68 -8.42 -6.70
CA ASP A 38 -0.01 -9.46 -7.48
C ASP A 38 1.32 -8.95 -8.07
N LYS A 39 1.35 -7.70 -8.56
CA LYS A 39 2.58 -7.05 -9.04
C LYS A 39 3.60 -6.84 -7.93
N ILE A 40 3.16 -6.50 -6.71
CA ILE A 40 4.06 -6.35 -5.55
C ILE A 40 4.65 -7.71 -5.17
N ILE A 41 3.85 -8.78 -5.14
CA ILE A 41 4.30 -10.12 -4.75
C ILE A 41 5.34 -10.65 -5.76
N GLU A 42 5.07 -10.49 -7.06
CA GLU A 42 5.99 -10.92 -8.13
C GLU A 42 7.35 -10.20 -8.02
N ARG A 43 7.36 -8.90 -7.72
CA ARG A 43 8.59 -8.12 -7.56
C ARG A 43 9.30 -8.34 -6.22
N SER A 44 8.55 -8.56 -5.14
CA SER A 44 9.11 -8.83 -3.81
C SER A 44 9.77 -10.21 -3.71
N ALA A 45 9.28 -11.19 -4.47
CA ALA A 45 9.87 -12.52 -4.53
C ALA A 45 11.22 -12.56 -5.27
N GLY A 46 11.54 -11.53 -6.08
CA GLY A 46 12.80 -11.39 -6.81
C GLY A 46 13.97 -10.82 -6.01
N ALA A 47 13.79 -10.44 -4.74
CA ALA A 47 14.81 -9.82 -3.90
C ALA A 47 15.56 -10.80 -2.97
N ALA A 48 15.53 -12.09 -3.28
CA ALA A 48 16.36 -13.11 -2.64
C ALA A 48 17.41 -13.62 -3.64
N ALA A 49 18.43 -12.82 -3.89
CA ALA A 49 19.69 -13.24 -4.50
C ALA A 49 20.85 -12.60 -3.72
#